data_AF-A0A8J5NBI3-F1
#
_entry.id   AF-A0A8J5NBI3-F1
#
_cell.length_a   1.000
_cell.length_b   1.000
_cell.length_c   1.000
_cell.angle_alpha   90.00
_cell.angle_beta   90.00
_cell.angle_gamma   90.00
#
_symmetry.space_group_name_H-M   'P 1'
#
loop_
_entity.id
_entity.type
_entity.pdbx_description
1 polymer ?
#
loop_
_entity_poly.entity_id
_entity_poly.type
_entity_poly.pdbx_seq_one_letter_code
_entity_poly.pdbx_strand_id
1 'polypeptide(L)'
;MKLTLFVCLVALAAAAPDRDAQTLTDERSDQGDGNFRYEFETSNGIYTQKTGTPGSEGQSNHQGSFRQVAASSADPHNDNMKLTIFVCLVALAAAAPDRDAQTLTDERNDQGDGNFRYEFETSNGIYTQKTGTPGSEGQSNYQGSFR
;
A
#
# COMPACT_ATOMS: atom_id res chain seq x y z
N MET A 1 -15.60 -26.76 20.04
CA MET A 1 -15.43 -25.36 20.50
C MET A 1 -13.98 -25.03 20.87
N LYS A 2 -13.32 -25.81 21.74
CA LYS A 2 -11.92 -25.57 22.16
C LYS A 2 -10.88 -25.74 21.04
N LEU A 3 -11.06 -26.72 20.15
CA LEU A 3 -10.13 -26.98 19.03
C LEU A 3 -10.22 -25.92 17.91
N THR A 4 -11.44 -25.44 17.60
CA THR A 4 -11.69 -24.41 16.58
C THR A 4 -11.06 -23.07 16.96
N LEU A 5 -11.19 -22.68 18.24
CA LEU A 5 -10.53 -21.48 18.77
C LEU A 5 -9.01 -21.58 18.70
N PHE A 6 -8.46 -22.78 18.95
CA PHE A 6 -7.02 -23.04 18.87
C PHE A 6 -6.48 -22.94 17.44
N VAL A 7 -7.21 -23.46 16.45
CA VAL A 7 -6.84 -23.33 15.02
C VAL A 7 -6.93 -21.89 14.55
N CYS A 8 -7.96 -21.13 14.97
CA CYS A 8 -8.03 -19.69 14.70
C CYS A 8 -6.86 -18.93 15.34
N LEU A 9 -6.46 -19.27 16.56
CA LEU A 9 -5.30 -18.66 17.24
C LEU A 9 -3.99 -18.96 16.50
N VAL A 10 -3.82 -20.20 16.01
CA VAL A 10 -2.63 -20.62 15.25
C VAL A 10 -2.60 -19.96 13.86
N ALA A 11 -3.74 -19.82 13.20
CA ALA A 11 -3.85 -19.07 11.94
C ALA A 11 -3.56 -17.57 12.12
N LEU A 12 -4.03 -16.97 13.22
CA LEU A 12 -3.72 -15.59 13.58
C LEU A 12 -2.23 -15.41 13.91
N ALA A 13 -1.59 -16.42 14.51
CA ALA A 13 -0.15 -16.44 14.75
C ALA A 13 0.68 -16.65 13.46
N ALA A 14 0.16 -17.38 12.47
CA ALA A 14 0.81 -17.54 11.17
C ALA A 14 0.68 -16.28 10.28
N ALA A 15 -0.33 -15.44 10.53
CA ALA A 15 -0.47 -14.11 9.95
C ALA A 15 0.26 -13.03 10.77
N ALA A 16 0.96 -13.40 11.85
CA ALA A 16 1.77 -12.45 12.60
C ALA A 16 2.87 -11.90 11.69
N PRO A 17 3.17 -10.60 11.76
CA PRO A 17 4.28 -10.02 11.00
C PRO A 17 5.55 -10.79 11.34
N ASP A 18 6.27 -11.24 10.31
CA ASP A 18 7.56 -11.91 10.48
C ASP A 18 8.51 -10.94 11.19
N ARG A 19 8.73 -11.19 12.48
CA ARG A 19 9.55 -10.33 13.35
C ARG A 19 11.04 -10.58 13.17
N ASP A 20 11.39 -11.68 12.51
CA ASP A 20 12.77 -12.06 12.25
C ASP A 20 13.19 -11.71 10.81
N ALA A 21 12.29 -11.11 10.02
CA ALA A 21 12.58 -10.64 8.68
C ALA A 21 13.78 -9.70 8.68
N GLN A 22 14.81 -10.05 7.91
CA GLN A 22 16.03 -9.26 7.78
C GLN A 22 15.96 -8.40 6.53
N THR A 23 16.51 -7.19 6.62
CA THR A 23 16.76 -6.36 5.44
C THR A 23 17.86 -7.00 4.60
N LEU A 24 17.54 -7.39 3.37
CA LEU A 24 18.49 -7.92 2.39
C LEU A 24 19.15 -6.80 1.60
N THR A 25 18.37 -5.79 1.21
CA THR A 25 18.81 -4.64 0.44
C THR A 25 18.15 -3.38 0.99
N ASP A 26 18.93 -2.33 1.23
CA ASP A 26 18.45 -0.98 1.52
C ASP A 26 19.38 0.02 0.83
N GLU A 27 19.07 0.28 -0.45
CA GLU A 27 19.79 1.26 -1.25
C GLU A 27 18.96 2.54 -1.34
N ARG A 28 19.57 3.65 -0.89
CA ARG A 28 18.99 4.98 -0.97
C ARG A 28 19.99 5.91 -1.63
N SER A 29 19.57 6.52 -2.72
CA SER A 29 20.32 7.55 -3.41
C SER A 29 19.41 8.76 -3.55
N ASP A 30 19.84 9.88 -3.00
CA ASP A 30 19.17 11.17 -3.13
C ASP A 30 20.24 12.20 -3.52
N GLN A 31 20.06 12.81 -4.68
CA GLN A 31 21.01 13.75 -5.25
C GLN A 31 20.70 15.21 -4.83
N GLY A 32 19.62 15.43 -4.07
CA GLY A 32 19.22 16.75 -3.58
C GLY A 32 18.66 17.70 -4.64
N ASP A 33 18.62 17.27 -5.90
CA ASP A 33 18.09 17.99 -7.06
C ASP A 33 16.68 17.49 -7.45
N GLY A 34 16.07 16.64 -6.62
CA GLY A 34 14.80 15.97 -6.86
C GLY A 34 14.91 14.63 -7.60
N ASN A 35 16.11 14.22 -8.02
CA ASN A 35 16.38 12.85 -8.46
C ASN A 35 16.68 11.95 -7.26
N PHE A 36 15.92 10.86 -7.14
CA PHE A 36 16.19 9.86 -6.13
C PHE A 36 15.89 8.44 -6.59
N ARG A 37 16.51 7.47 -5.92
CA ARG A 37 16.25 6.04 -6.06
C ARG A 37 16.25 5.40 -4.69
N TYR A 38 15.18 4.67 -4.40
CA TYR A 38 15.02 3.84 -3.23
C TYR A 38 14.77 2.41 -3.67
N GLU A 39 15.52 1.47 -3.11
CA GLU A 39 15.31 0.04 -3.30
C GLU A 39 15.46 -0.64 -1.95
N PHE A 40 14.40 -1.35 -1.55
CA PHE A 40 14.32 -2.00 -0.25
C PHE A 40 13.74 -3.39 -0.41
N GLU A 41 14.44 -4.36 0.15
CA GLU A 41 14.04 -5.77 0.11
C GLU A 41 14.29 -6.43 1.47
N THR A 42 13.34 -7.24 1.91
CA THR A 42 13.46 -8.06 3.12
C THR A 42 13.42 -9.55 2.79
N SER A 43 13.96 -10.37 3.70
CA SER A 43 14.08 -11.82 3.54
C SER A 43 12.74 -12.55 3.42
N ASN A 44 11.65 -11.94 3.86
CA ASN A 44 10.28 -12.43 3.73
C ASN A 44 9.57 -11.94 2.44
N GLY A 45 10.32 -11.39 1.48
CA GLY A 45 9.82 -11.09 0.14
C GLY A 45 9.01 -9.81 0.03
N ILE A 46 9.12 -8.89 1.00
CA ILE A 46 8.66 -7.51 0.83
C ILE A 46 9.72 -6.80 -0.01
N TYR A 47 9.30 -6.33 -1.19
CA TYR A 47 10.16 -5.60 -2.09
C TYR A 47 9.49 -4.28 -2.51
N THR A 48 10.24 -3.19 -2.42
CA THR A 48 9.84 -1.90 -2.98
C THR A 48 11.00 -1.27 -3.73
N GLN A 49 10.70 -0.74 -4.91
CA GLN A 49 11.61 0.10 -5.67
C GLN A 49 10.87 1.34 -6.10
N LYS A 50 11.48 2.50 -5.87
CA LYS A 50 10.92 3.80 -6.23
C LYS A 50 12.03 4.68 -6.80
N THR A 51 11.80 5.25 -7.97
CA THR A 51 12.61 6.33 -8.52
C THR A 51 11.80 7.61 -8.57
N GLY A 52 12.48 8.73 -8.38
CA GLY A 52 11.93 10.07 -8.53
C GLY A 52 12.79 10.88 -9.49
N THR A 53 12.15 11.69 -10.31
CA THR A 53 12.81 12.71 -11.14
C THR A 53 12.04 14.04 -11.06
N PRO A 54 12.73 15.18 -11.21
CA PRO A 54 12.08 16.48 -11.36
C PRO A 54 11.25 16.54 -12.65
N GLY A 55 10.03 17.04 -12.54
CA GLY A 55 9.14 17.36 -13.64
C GLY A 55 9.36 18.79 -14.15
N SER A 56 8.80 19.07 -15.33
CA SER A 56 9.03 20.29 -16.11
C SER A 56 8.61 21.60 -15.44
N GLU A 57 7.71 21.55 -14.45
CA GLU A 57 7.24 22.71 -13.67
C GLU A 57 7.56 22.51 -12.16
N GLY A 58 8.59 21.70 -11.88
CA GLY A 58 9.11 21.35 -10.57
C GLY A 58 8.29 20.33 -9.76
N GLN A 59 7.16 19.84 -10.26
CA GLN A 59 6.52 18.65 -9.72
C GLN A 59 7.47 17.46 -9.65
N SER A 60 7.45 16.69 -8.56
CA SER A 60 8.22 15.45 -8.49
C SER A 60 7.46 14.32 -9.19
N ASN A 61 8.04 13.77 -10.26
CA ASN A 61 7.55 12.55 -10.88
C ASN A 61 8.12 11.35 -10.14
N HIS A 62 7.29 10.36 -9.84
CA HIS A 62 7.73 9.13 -9.18
C HIS A 62 7.20 7.91 -9.90
N GLN A 63 8.04 6.90 -10.08
CA GLN A 63 7.67 5.60 -10.61
C GLN A 63 8.22 4.51 -9.69
N GLY A 64 7.50 3.40 -9.55
CA GLY A 64 7.97 2.32 -8.70
C GLY A 64 7.18 1.03 -8.87
N SER A 65 7.71 -0.01 -8.25
CA SER A 65 7.11 -1.33 -8.17
C SER A 65 7.07 -1.77 -6.72
N PHE A 66 5.97 -2.39 -6.33
CA PHE A 66 5.81 -3.05 -5.04
C PHE A 66 5.49 -4.52 -5.30
N ARG A 67 6.16 -5.41 -4.59
CA ARG A 67 5.86 -6.84 -4.60
C ARG A 67 5.81 -7.33 -3.16
N GLN A 68 4.68 -7.96 -2.82
CA GLN A 68 4.55 -8.80 -1.65
C GLN A 68 4.32 -10.23 -2.12
N VAL A 69 5.20 -11.14 -1.70
CA VAL A 69 4.97 -12.57 -1.88
C VAL A 69 4.26 -13.04 -0.62
N ALA A 70 2.94 -13.26 -0.70
CA ALA A 70 2.19 -13.87 0.40
C ALA A 70 2.78 -15.26 0.67
N ALA A 71 3.12 -15.55 1.93
CA ALA A 71 3.69 -16.82 2.35
C ALA A 71 2.79 -17.97 1.85
N SER A 72 3.32 -18.82 0.96
CA SER A 72 2.63 -19.99 0.45
C SER A 72 2.60 -21.08 1.52
N SER A 73 1.43 -21.32 2.10
CA SER A 73 1.23 -22.44 3.03
C SER A 73 1.18 -23.76 2.25
N ALA A 74 2.27 -24.52 2.25
CA ALA A 74 2.32 -25.87 1.67
C ALA A 74 1.86 -26.94 2.69
N ASP A 75 0.76 -27.64 2.34
CA ASP A 75 0.25 -29.02 2.57
C ASP A 75 0.59 -29.86 3.86
N PRO A 76 -0.22 -30.86 4.32
CA PRO A 76 -1.02 -31.82 3.50
C PRO A 76 -2.45 -32.19 3.97
N HIS A 77 -3.15 -32.86 3.04
CA HIS A 77 -4.54 -33.32 3.05
C HIS A 77 -5.08 -34.11 4.27
N ASN A 78 -6.31 -33.77 4.67
CA ASN A 78 -7.43 -34.68 5.01
C ASN A 78 -8.72 -33.83 5.02
N ASP A 79 -9.93 -34.40 4.88
CA ASP A 79 -11.24 -33.76 4.56
C ASP A 79 -11.56 -32.34 5.11
N ASN A 80 -10.90 -31.92 6.18
CA ASN A 80 -10.79 -30.54 6.65
C ASN A 80 -10.19 -29.56 5.61
N MET A 81 -9.45 -30.03 4.61
CA MET A 81 -8.85 -29.20 3.58
C MET A 81 -9.91 -28.52 2.71
N LYS A 82 -11.03 -29.19 2.43
CA LYS A 82 -12.16 -28.56 1.74
C LYS A 82 -12.78 -27.44 2.57
N LEU A 83 -12.88 -27.63 3.89
CA LEU A 83 -13.40 -26.61 4.80
C LEU A 83 -12.42 -25.43 4.91
N THR A 84 -11.11 -25.69 5.02
CA THR A 84 -10.09 -24.65 5.06
C THR A 84 -10.04 -23.87 3.74
N ILE A 85 -10.03 -24.55 2.60
CA ILE A 85 -10.12 -23.90 1.28
C ILE A 85 -11.41 -23.10 1.17
N PHE A 86 -12.54 -23.64 1.63
CA PHE A 86 -13.82 -22.92 1.62
C PHE A 86 -13.80 -21.68 2.50
N VAL A 87 -13.24 -21.76 3.71
CA VAL A 87 -13.10 -20.61 4.62
C VAL A 87 -12.12 -19.58 4.05
N CYS A 88 -11.00 -19.99 3.46
CA CYS A 88 -10.07 -19.08 2.78
C CYS A 88 -10.73 -18.41 1.56
N LEU A 89 -11.51 -19.15 0.78
CA LEU A 89 -12.25 -18.60 -0.36
C LEU A 89 -13.35 -17.62 0.09
N VAL A 90 -14.05 -17.92 1.20
CA VAL A 90 -15.04 -17.02 1.80
C VAL A 90 -14.36 -15.76 2.36
N ALA A 91 -13.19 -15.89 2.98
CA ALA A 91 -12.41 -14.74 3.44
C ALA A 91 -11.92 -13.87 2.26
N LEU A 92 -11.45 -14.48 1.17
CA LEU A 92 -11.10 -13.77 -0.07
C LEU A 92 -12.31 -13.07 -0.69
N ALA A 93 -13.48 -13.72 -0.68
CA ALA A 93 -14.72 -13.12 -1.18
C ALA A 93 -15.22 -11.98 -0.29
N ALA A 94 -15.02 -12.05 1.02
CA ALA A 94 -15.35 -10.98 1.96
C ALA A 94 -14.40 -9.78 1.86
N ALA A 95 -13.16 -10.00 1.40
CA ALA A 95 -12.20 -8.95 1.10
C ALA A 95 -12.34 -8.40 -0.35
N ALA A 96 -13.39 -8.79 -1.07
CA ALA A 96 -13.62 -8.29 -2.41
C ALA A 96 -13.79 -6.76 -2.40
N PRO A 97 -13.19 -6.03 -3.35
CA PRO A 97 -13.40 -4.59 -3.47
C PRO A 97 -14.88 -4.26 -3.57
N ASP A 98 -15.36 -3.33 -2.76
CA ASP A 98 -16.72 -2.82 -2.88
C ASP A 98 -16.85 -2.09 -4.23
N ARG A 99 -17.60 -2.70 -5.15
CA ARG A 99 -17.81 -2.20 -6.51
C ARG A 99 -18.97 -1.20 -6.61
N ASP A 100 -19.79 -1.12 -5.58
CA ASP A 100 -20.96 -0.25 -5.54
C ASP A 100 -20.70 1.02 -4.71
N ALA A 101 -19.45 1.19 -4.23
CA ALA A 101 -19.02 2.37 -3.51
C ALA A 101 -19.30 3.65 -4.31
N GLN A 102 -20.02 4.58 -3.69
CA GLN A 102 -20.37 5.86 -4.30
C GLN A 102 -19.41 6.95 -3.85
N THR A 103 -19.10 7.89 -4.76
CA THR A 103 -18.37 9.10 -4.40
C THR A 103 -19.26 9.99 -3.53
N LEU A 104 -18.83 10.24 -2.30
CA LEU A 104 -19.49 11.15 -1.35
C LEU A 104 -18.99 12.59 -1.51
N THR A 105 -17.70 12.77 -1.78
CA THR A 105 -17.08 14.08 -1.97
C THR A 105 -15.99 13.97 -3.03
N ASP A 106 -15.97 14.91 -3.96
CA ASP A 106 -14.90 15.09 -4.95
C ASP A 106 -14.71 16.59 -5.16
N GLU A 107 -13.92 17.20 -4.27
CA GLU A 107 -13.55 18.60 -4.34
C GLU A 107 -12.16 18.72 -4.97
N ARG A 108 -12.10 19.46 -6.07
CA ARG A 108 -10.85 19.78 -6.76
C ARG A 108 -10.73 21.26 -6.96
N ASN A 109 -9.71 21.84 -6.34
CA ASN A 109 -9.34 23.22 -6.52
C ASN A 109 -7.90 23.27 -7.00
N ASP A 110 -7.71 23.73 -8.23
CA ASP A 110 -6.40 23.94 -8.84
C ASP A 110 -6.37 25.36 -9.38
N GLN A 111 -5.41 26.15 -8.88
CA GLN A 111 -5.26 27.55 -9.22
C GLN A 111 -4.35 27.76 -10.45
N GLY A 112 -3.75 26.69 -10.99
CA GLY A 112 -2.86 26.74 -12.16
C GLY A 112 -1.50 27.40 -11.90
N ASP A 113 -1.22 27.77 -10.66
CA ASP A 113 0.05 28.36 -10.19
C ASP A 113 0.86 27.36 -9.34
N GLY A 114 0.45 26.09 -9.34
CA GLY A 114 1.00 25.00 -8.53
C GLY A 114 0.41 24.91 -7.11
N ASN A 115 -0.49 25.81 -6.72
CA ASN A 115 -1.33 25.63 -5.53
C ASN A 115 -2.57 24.81 -5.88
N PHE A 116 -2.74 23.69 -5.17
CA PHE A 116 -3.92 22.86 -5.34
C PHE A 116 -4.41 22.25 -4.02
N ARG A 117 -5.70 21.93 -3.99
CA ARG A 117 -6.36 21.14 -2.94
C ARG A 117 -7.28 20.13 -3.58
N TYR A 118 -7.08 18.87 -3.20
CA TYR A 118 -7.91 17.73 -3.59
C TYR A 118 -8.46 17.05 -2.35
N GLU A 119 -9.75 16.78 -2.34
CA GLU A 119 -10.42 16.03 -1.29
C GLU A 119 -11.40 15.07 -1.94
N PHE A 120 -11.22 13.78 -1.68
CA PHE A 120 -12.02 12.73 -2.30
C PHE A 120 -12.39 11.70 -1.24
N GLU A 121 -13.68 11.37 -1.19
CA GLU A 121 -14.25 10.42 -0.24
C GLU A 121 -15.28 9.52 -0.93
N THR A 122 -15.25 8.22 -0.61
CA THR A 122 -16.25 7.25 -1.06
C THR A 122 -17.01 6.63 0.11
N SER A 123 -18.19 6.10 -0.17
CA SER A 123 -19.11 5.54 0.84
C SER A 123 -18.57 4.32 1.58
N ASN A 124 -17.57 3.65 1.02
CA ASN A 124 -16.86 2.53 1.63
C ASN A 124 -15.61 2.96 2.42
N GLY A 125 -15.46 4.25 2.70
CA GLY A 125 -14.47 4.78 3.64
C GLY A 125 -13.12 5.14 3.04
N ILE A 126 -12.91 4.97 1.73
CA ILE A 126 -11.69 5.45 1.06
C ILE A 126 -11.72 6.98 1.12
N TYR A 127 -10.67 7.56 1.67
CA TYR A 127 -10.54 9.02 1.72
C TYR A 127 -9.12 9.45 1.45
N THR A 128 -9.00 10.48 0.63
CA THR A 128 -7.74 11.14 0.34
C THR A 128 -7.93 12.65 0.39
N GLN A 129 -7.03 13.31 1.11
CA GLN A 129 -6.91 14.75 1.08
C GLN A 129 -5.47 15.10 0.75
N LYS A 130 -5.29 15.96 -0.25
CA LYS A 130 -3.98 16.41 -0.71
C LYS A 130 -4.00 17.91 -0.90
N THR A 131 -2.98 18.58 -0.37
CA THR A 131 -2.71 19.99 -0.66
C THR A 131 -1.32 20.12 -1.22
N GLY A 132 -1.15 20.98 -2.21
CA GLY A 132 0.13 21.28 -2.82
C GLY A 132 0.37 22.78 -2.91
N THR A 133 1.64 23.14 -2.82
CA THR A 133 2.14 24.52 -2.94
C THR A 133 3.48 24.51 -3.69
N PRO A 134 3.77 25.51 -4.52
CA PRO A 134 5.08 25.66 -5.14
C PRO A 134 6.18 25.93 -4.10
N GLY A 135 7.32 25.29 -4.32
CA GLY A 135 8.57 25.51 -3.60
C GLY A 135 9.41 26.62 -4.25
N SER A 136 10.39 27.10 -3.51
CA SER A 136 11.17 28.30 -3.86
C SER A 136 12.04 28.16 -5.11
N GLU A 137 12.33 26.93 -5.56
CA GLU A 137 13.09 26.63 -6.78
C GLU A 137 12.19 26.05 -7.88
N GLY A 138 10.87 26.23 -7.74
CA GLY A 138 9.86 25.69 -8.64
C GLY A 138 9.35 24.29 -8.26
N GLN A 139 10.01 23.60 -7.34
CA GLN A 139 9.64 22.24 -6.94
C GLN A 139 8.22 22.17 -6.35
N SER A 140 7.41 21.15 -6.62
CA SER A 140 6.09 21.02 -5.99
C SER A 140 6.21 20.36 -4.63
N ASN A 141 5.81 21.08 -3.58
CA ASN A 141 5.63 20.53 -2.24
C ASN A 141 4.18 20.09 -2.07
N TYR A 142 3.93 18.89 -1.54
CA TYR A 142 2.58 18.48 -1.19
C TYR A 142 2.55 17.69 0.11
N GLN A 143 1.43 17.81 0.81
CA GLN A 143 1.12 17.07 2.02
C GLN A 143 -0.29 16.50 1.90
N GLY A 144 -0.54 15.35 2.50
CA GLY A 144 -1.84 14.72 2.44
C GLY A 144 -2.05 13.66 3.50
N SER A 145 -3.31 13.25 3.62
CA SER A 145 -3.77 12.19 4.51
C SER A 145 -4.56 11.18 3.69
N PHE A 146 -4.34 9.90 3.99
CA PHE A 146 -5.00 8.77 3.33
C PHE A 146 -5.55 7.85 4.43
N ARG A 147 -6.79 7.39 4.27
CA ARG A 147 -7.40 6.36 5.12
C ARG A 147 -8.12 5.34 4.25
#